data_AF-A0A356AP13-F1
#
_entry.id   AF-A0A356AP13-F1
#
_cell.length_a   1.000
_cell.length_b   1.000
_cell.length_c   1.000
_cell.angle_alpha   90.00
_cell.angle_beta   90.00
_cell.angle_gamma   90.00
#
_symmetry.space_group_name_H-M   'P 1'
#
loop_
_entity.id
_entity.type
_entity.pdbx_description
1 polymer ?
#
loop_
_entity_poly.entity_id
_entity_poly.type
_entity_poly.pdbx_seq_one_letter_code
_entity_poly.pdbx_strand_id
1 'polypeptide(L)'
;MPTERIIRMKQRLLSTRPSISAERMLLATRAYQKYAGEETQIFRAKVFAYVLDHMSVVIGGGELIVGNQNKRFRCASIFPEYTGQWLREQIDTLPTRPNDPLEVPAEERAAILKCLDWWKGRSLEEQAEQFLPEDVQQARAAGIISVGSRTLSTGHTTPDYGKLFQKGFYGLIEDCRRKISEVGGGTCEAQERVDFWSASILSCQAVIRFAGRYADLAERMAQAEPSETRRKELLQIAANCRRVPGLPPRS
;
A
#
# COMPACT_ATOMS: atom_id res chain seq x y z
N MET A 1 10.08 7.47 -31.34
CA MET A 1 11.29 7.52 -30.48
C MET A 1 10.87 7.97 -29.08
N PRO A 2 11.39 7.38 -27.99
CA PRO A 2 11.08 7.84 -26.63
C PRO A 2 11.62 9.26 -26.42
N THR A 3 10.88 10.09 -25.66
CA THR A 3 11.35 11.44 -25.30
C THR A 3 12.52 11.37 -24.32
N GLU A 4 13.33 12.42 -24.24
CA GLU A 4 14.45 12.51 -23.27
C GLU A 4 13.99 12.28 -21.82
N ARG A 5 12.78 12.74 -21.46
CA ARG A 5 12.15 12.48 -20.17
C ARG A 5 12.06 10.98 -19.89
N ILE A 6 11.54 10.21 -20.85
CA ILE A 6 11.36 8.76 -20.70
C ILE A 6 12.71 8.06 -20.62
N ILE A 7 13.68 8.47 -21.43
CA ILE A 7 15.04 7.91 -21.40
C ILE A 7 15.67 8.13 -20.01
N ARG A 8 15.60 9.35 -19.47
CA ARG A 8 16.14 9.68 -18.13
C ARG A 8 15.42 8.93 -17.01
N MET A 9 14.09 8.82 -17.06
CA MET A 9 13.31 8.09 -16.05
C MET A 9 13.61 6.59 -16.08
N LYS A 10 13.73 6.01 -17.28
CA LYS A 10 14.16 4.61 -17.46
C LYS A 10 15.58 4.40 -16.91
N GLN A 11 16.51 5.31 -17.22
CA GLN A 11 17.87 5.20 -16.70
C GLN A 11 17.90 5.28 -15.17
N ARG A 12 17.14 6.20 -14.56
CA ARG A 12 16.99 6.28 -13.09
C ARG A 12 16.47 4.97 -12.51
N LEU A 13 15.46 4.36 -13.13
CA LEU A 13 14.93 3.07 -12.68
C LEU A 13 16.03 1.98 -12.74
N LEU A 14 16.69 1.83 -13.89
CA LEU A 14 17.67 0.77 -14.12
C LEU A 14 18.94 0.94 -13.28
N SER A 15 19.39 2.18 -13.04
CA SER A 15 20.59 2.47 -12.26
C SER A 15 20.36 2.47 -10.75
N THR A 16 19.12 2.60 -10.29
CA THR A 16 18.80 2.56 -8.85
C THR A 16 18.97 1.15 -8.33
N ARG A 17 19.84 0.97 -7.33
CA ARG A 17 19.91 -0.27 -6.55
C ARG A 17 18.65 -0.42 -5.70
N PRO A 18 17.94 -1.55 -5.78
CA PRO A 18 16.80 -1.80 -4.92
C PRO A 18 17.16 -1.72 -3.44
N SER A 19 16.21 -1.30 -2.61
CA SER A 19 16.40 -1.17 -1.17
C SER A 19 15.15 -1.60 -0.40
N ILE A 20 15.25 -1.68 0.93
CA ILE A 20 14.10 -1.96 1.80
C ILE A 20 13.82 -0.78 2.73
N SER A 21 12.55 -0.59 3.11
CA SER A 21 12.15 0.45 4.07
C SER A 21 11.15 -0.04 5.10
N ALA A 22 11.37 0.41 6.34
CA ALA A 22 10.55 0.17 7.51
C ALA A 22 9.30 1.08 7.58
N GLU A 23 9.20 2.13 6.76
CA GLU A 23 8.17 3.18 6.90
C GLU A 23 6.75 2.58 7.00
N ARG A 24 6.38 1.75 6.01
CA ARG A 24 5.06 1.12 5.95
C ARG A 24 4.83 0.18 7.14
N MET A 25 5.85 -0.58 7.51
CA MET A 25 5.82 -1.49 8.67
C MET A 25 5.56 -0.71 9.96
N LEU A 26 6.27 0.40 10.18
CA LEU A 26 6.12 1.26 11.35
C LEU A 26 4.72 1.87 11.43
N LEU A 27 4.22 2.39 10.30
CA LEU A 27 2.88 2.98 10.23
C LEU A 27 1.79 1.93 10.47
N ALA A 28 1.93 0.74 9.87
CA ALA A 28 1.02 -0.37 10.09
C ALA A 28 1.04 -0.81 11.56
N THR A 29 2.21 -1.02 12.17
CA THR A 29 2.34 -1.36 13.59
C THR A 29 1.62 -0.35 14.49
N ARG A 30 1.83 0.96 14.26
CA ARG A 30 1.15 2.01 15.03
C ARG A 30 -0.37 1.95 14.87
N ALA A 31 -0.85 1.75 13.65
CA ALA A 31 -2.27 1.64 13.38
C ALA A 31 -2.88 0.38 14.02
N TYR A 32 -2.21 -0.76 13.92
CA TYR A 32 -2.62 -2.01 14.56
C TYR A 32 -2.73 -1.84 16.08
N GLN A 33 -1.73 -1.19 16.71
CA GLN A 33 -1.76 -0.89 18.15
C GLN A 33 -2.90 0.07 18.53
N LYS A 34 -3.20 1.05 17.68
CA LYS A 34 -4.21 2.07 17.94
C LYS A 34 -5.66 1.55 17.80
N TYR A 35 -5.90 0.66 16.84
CA TYR A 35 -7.25 0.21 16.47
C TYR A 35 -7.54 -1.24 16.89
N ALA A 36 -6.65 -1.88 17.65
CA ALA A 36 -6.85 -3.26 18.11
C ALA A 36 -8.18 -3.42 18.86
N GLY A 37 -8.90 -4.51 18.57
CA GLY A 37 -10.20 -4.84 19.18
C GLY A 37 -11.41 -4.31 18.43
N GLU A 38 -11.22 -3.50 17.37
CA GLU A 38 -12.31 -3.16 16.46
C GLU A 38 -12.70 -4.34 15.56
N GLU A 39 -13.90 -4.28 14.98
CA GLU A 39 -14.34 -5.25 13.97
C GLU A 39 -13.33 -5.33 12.81
N THR A 40 -13.08 -6.54 12.32
CA THR A 40 -11.98 -6.88 11.40
C THR A 40 -11.94 -6.02 10.13
N GLN A 41 -13.06 -5.82 9.46
CA GLN A 41 -13.14 -5.05 8.22
C GLN A 41 -12.88 -3.56 8.49
N ILE A 42 -13.50 -2.99 9.52
CA ILE A 42 -13.26 -1.60 9.95
C ILE A 42 -11.79 -1.40 10.36
N PHE A 43 -11.27 -2.35 11.15
CA PHE A 43 -9.88 -2.37 11.60
C PHE A 43 -8.90 -2.31 10.42
N ARG A 44 -9.08 -3.19 9.43
CA ARG A 44 -8.21 -3.20 8.23
C ARG A 44 -8.33 -1.92 7.42
N ALA A 45 -9.54 -1.37 7.26
CA ALA A 45 -9.75 -0.10 6.58
C ALA A 45 -9.06 1.07 7.31
N LYS A 46 -9.12 1.11 8.65
CA LYS A 46 -8.44 2.12 9.45
C LYS A 46 -6.92 2.01 9.41
N VAL A 47 -6.38 0.79 9.39
CA VAL A 47 -4.93 0.56 9.18
C VAL A 47 -4.51 1.07 7.80
N PHE A 48 -5.24 0.70 6.75
CA PHE A 48 -4.97 1.16 5.40
C PHE A 48 -5.03 2.69 5.30
N ALA A 49 -6.08 3.31 5.86
CA ALA A 49 -6.24 4.75 5.91
C ALA A 49 -5.08 5.42 6.64
N TYR A 50 -4.69 4.89 7.80
CA TYR A 50 -3.59 5.44 8.59
C TYR A 50 -2.26 5.39 7.81
N VAL A 51 -1.97 4.30 7.11
CA VAL A 51 -0.77 4.22 6.27
C VAL A 51 -0.82 5.28 5.17
N LEU A 52 -1.92 5.39 4.42
CA LEU A 52 -2.06 6.37 3.34
C LEU A 52 -2.03 7.82 3.82
N ASP A 53 -2.55 8.11 5.00
CA ASP A 53 -2.58 9.47 5.56
C ASP A 53 -1.17 9.92 6.01
N HIS A 54 -0.28 8.99 6.37
CA HIS A 54 1.01 9.31 7.01
C HIS A 54 2.25 8.92 6.20
N MET A 55 2.15 8.00 5.24
CA MET A 55 3.31 7.58 4.44
C MET A 55 3.89 8.74 3.63
N SER A 56 5.19 8.76 3.39
CA SER A 56 5.83 9.78 2.57
C SER A 56 5.25 9.79 1.15
N VAL A 57 4.93 11.00 0.66
CA VAL A 57 4.57 11.26 -0.74
C VAL A 57 5.72 11.99 -1.42
N VAL A 58 6.08 11.56 -2.61
CA VAL A 58 7.18 12.14 -3.40
C VAL A 58 6.77 12.22 -4.87
N ILE A 59 7.19 13.31 -5.51
CA ILE A 59 7.08 13.48 -6.97
C ILE A 59 8.51 13.51 -7.52
N GLY A 60 8.86 12.46 -8.27
CA GLY A 60 10.16 12.34 -8.89
C GLY A 60 10.37 13.35 -10.01
N GLY A 61 11.64 13.75 -10.23
CA GLY A 61 11.99 14.62 -11.35
C GLY A 61 11.52 14.04 -12.69
N GLY A 62 10.77 14.83 -13.45
CA GLY A 62 10.23 14.45 -14.76
C GLY A 62 8.92 13.66 -14.74
N GLU A 63 8.38 13.26 -13.59
CA GLU A 63 7.13 12.50 -13.53
C GLU A 63 5.92 13.33 -13.98
N LEU A 64 5.05 12.71 -14.78
CA LEU A 64 3.74 13.24 -15.18
C LEU A 64 2.58 12.48 -14.52
N ILE A 65 2.77 11.18 -14.28
CA ILE A 65 1.90 10.37 -13.44
C ILE A 65 2.63 10.17 -12.11
N VAL A 66 1.96 10.54 -11.03
CA VAL A 66 2.53 10.55 -9.67
C VAL A 66 1.85 9.51 -8.80
N GLY A 67 2.58 9.04 -7.79
CA GLY A 67 2.16 7.96 -6.92
C GLY A 67 3.35 7.07 -6.58
N ASN A 68 3.63 6.91 -5.28
CA ASN A 68 4.73 6.10 -4.79
C ASN A 68 4.25 5.12 -3.72
N GLN A 69 4.80 3.91 -3.75
CA GLN A 69 4.66 2.96 -2.63
C GLN A 69 5.66 3.25 -1.50
N ASN A 70 6.76 3.92 -1.82
CA ASN A 70 7.83 4.24 -0.89
C ASN A 70 8.50 5.57 -1.25
N LYS A 71 9.15 6.23 -0.29
CA LYS A 71 9.92 7.46 -0.53
C LYS A 71 11.13 7.29 -1.45
N ARG A 72 11.65 6.07 -1.62
CA ARG A 72 12.81 5.75 -2.48
C ARG A 72 12.39 4.97 -3.73
N PHE A 73 13.07 5.24 -4.85
CA PHE A 73 12.91 4.44 -6.07
C PHE A 73 13.34 2.99 -5.83
N ARG A 74 12.60 2.04 -6.42
CA ARG A 74 12.84 0.59 -6.28
C ARG A 74 13.01 0.14 -4.83
N CYS A 75 12.23 0.72 -3.92
CA CYS A 75 12.27 0.39 -2.51
C CYS A 75 11.09 -0.51 -2.12
N ALA A 76 11.39 -1.65 -1.51
CA ALA A 76 10.41 -2.61 -1.03
C ALA A 76 9.87 -2.18 0.34
N SER A 77 8.54 -2.18 0.45
CA SER A 77 7.83 -2.04 1.73
C SER A 77 7.64 -3.41 2.39
N ILE A 78 7.70 -3.44 3.71
CA ILE A 78 7.46 -4.67 4.49
C ILE A 78 6.00 -4.70 4.97
N PHE A 79 5.36 -5.86 4.80
CA PHE A 79 3.98 -6.13 5.17
C PHE A 79 3.94 -7.20 6.28
N PRO A 80 4.28 -6.82 7.51
CA PRO A 80 4.52 -7.77 8.60
C PRO A 80 3.27 -8.55 9.04
N GLU A 81 2.08 -8.09 8.65
CA GLU A 81 0.82 -8.80 8.89
C GLU A 81 0.70 -10.10 8.09
N TYR A 82 1.48 -10.27 7.00
CA TYR A 82 1.48 -11.49 6.21
C TYR A 82 2.69 -12.37 6.54
N THR A 83 3.88 -11.79 6.49
CA THR A 83 5.16 -12.46 6.77
C THR A 83 6.21 -11.42 7.14
N GLY A 84 7.27 -11.85 7.82
CA GLY A 84 8.42 -10.99 8.07
C GLY A 84 9.47 -11.57 8.99
N GLN A 85 9.18 -12.63 9.75
CA GLN A 85 10.15 -13.17 10.72
C GLN A 85 11.43 -13.69 10.06
N TRP A 86 11.36 -14.18 8.82
CA TRP A 86 12.53 -14.58 8.02
C TRP A 86 13.56 -13.45 7.84
N LEU A 87 13.13 -12.18 7.89
CA LEU A 87 14.05 -11.04 7.79
C LEU A 87 15.05 -11.02 8.95
N ARG A 88 14.73 -11.55 10.13
CA ARG A 88 15.70 -11.57 11.25
C ARG A 88 16.99 -12.29 10.89
N GLU A 89 16.87 -13.37 10.13
CA GLU A 89 17.99 -14.23 9.74
C GLU A 89 18.69 -13.71 8.48
N GLN A 90 17.97 -12.99 7.62
CA GLN A 90 18.46 -12.62 6.29
C GLN A 90 18.74 -11.12 6.11
N ILE A 91 18.36 -10.25 7.05
CA ILE A 91 18.46 -8.80 6.86
C ILE A 91 19.89 -8.33 6.51
N ASP A 92 20.90 -8.99 7.09
CA ASP A 92 22.32 -8.67 6.87
C ASP A 92 22.87 -9.30 5.58
N THR A 93 22.21 -10.32 5.04
CA THR A 93 22.59 -10.99 3.78
C THR A 93 21.81 -10.48 2.56
N LEU A 94 20.73 -9.71 2.77
CA LEU A 94 19.95 -9.07 1.70
C LEU A 94 20.79 -8.27 0.69
N PRO A 95 21.85 -7.52 1.07
CA PRO A 95 22.64 -6.77 0.11
C PRO A 95 23.52 -7.65 -0.80
N THR A 96 23.84 -8.87 -0.36
CA THR A 96 24.82 -9.76 -1.02
C THR A 96 24.21 -11.05 -1.56
N ARG A 97 22.90 -11.28 -1.38
CA ARG A 97 22.23 -12.45 -1.93
C ARG A 97 22.36 -12.51 -3.47
N PRO A 98 22.50 -13.71 -4.05
CA PRO A 98 22.77 -13.86 -5.47
C PRO A 98 21.62 -13.37 -6.36
N ASN A 99 20.39 -13.42 -5.84
CA ASN A 99 19.18 -13.03 -6.57
C ASN A 99 18.46 -11.89 -5.84
N ASP A 100 18.11 -10.85 -6.59
CA ASP A 100 17.34 -9.68 -6.12
C ASP A 100 17.94 -8.96 -4.89
N PRO A 101 19.22 -8.58 -4.85
CA PRO A 101 19.81 -7.91 -3.68
C PRO A 101 19.06 -6.62 -3.32
N LEU A 102 18.88 -6.39 -2.01
CA LEU A 102 18.24 -5.21 -1.46
C LEU A 102 19.22 -4.49 -0.53
N GLU A 103 19.45 -3.21 -0.75
CA GLU A 103 20.18 -2.38 0.20
C GLU A 103 19.36 -2.18 1.49
N VAL A 104 20.04 -2.31 2.61
CA VAL A 104 19.46 -2.15 3.95
C VAL A 104 20.23 -1.06 4.70
N PRO A 105 19.77 0.20 4.64
CA PRO A 105 20.33 1.26 5.47
C PRO A 105 20.27 0.90 6.96
N ALA A 106 21.26 1.35 7.74
CA ALA A 106 21.38 0.98 9.15
C ALA A 106 20.16 1.39 9.98
N GLU A 107 19.59 2.55 9.69
CA GLU A 107 18.39 3.06 10.33
C GLU A 107 17.14 2.23 10.00
N GLU A 108 17.03 1.74 8.76
CA GLU A 108 15.94 0.87 8.33
C GLU A 108 16.08 -0.50 9.01
N ARG A 109 17.30 -1.06 9.06
CA ARG A 109 17.60 -2.32 9.76
C ARG A 109 17.12 -2.31 11.21
N ALA A 110 17.55 -1.30 11.98
CA ALA A 110 17.21 -1.20 13.39
C ALA A 110 15.69 -1.10 13.60
N ALA A 111 15.01 -0.30 12.78
CA ALA A 111 13.55 -0.15 12.84
C ALA A 111 12.80 -1.45 12.48
N ILE A 112 13.28 -2.18 11.47
CA ILE A 112 12.71 -3.46 11.05
C ILE A 112 12.79 -4.48 12.17
N LEU A 113 14.00 -4.72 12.72
CA LEU A 113 14.20 -5.71 13.77
C LEU A 113 13.34 -5.43 15.01
N LYS A 114 13.28 -4.16 15.43
CA LYS A 114 12.42 -3.75 16.55
C LYS A 114 10.93 -3.98 16.28
N CYS A 115 10.45 -3.69 15.07
CA CYS A 115 9.05 -3.97 14.72
C CYS A 115 8.76 -5.47 14.69
N LEU A 116 9.71 -6.30 14.21
CA LEU A 116 9.53 -7.75 14.16
C LEU A 116 9.34 -8.36 15.56
N ASP A 117 9.83 -7.71 16.63
CA ASP A 117 9.60 -8.16 18.01
C ASP A 117 8.11 -8.09 18.35
N TRP A 118 7.45 -6.99 17.98
CA TRP A 118 6.02 -6.83 18.19
C TRP A 118 5.19 -7.76 17.29
N TRP A 119 5.64 -8.05 16.07
CA TRP A 119 4.90 -8.88 15.11
C TRP A 119 5.05 -10.39 15.30
N LYS A 120 5.91 -10.85 16.21
CA LYS A 120 6.10 -12.28 16.49
C LYS A 120 4.78 -12.94 16.90
N GLY A 121 4.43 -14.05 16.24
CA GLY A 121 3.21 -14.82 16.45
C GLY A 121 1.92 -14.20 15.90
N ARG A 122 2.02 -13.09 15.16
CA ARG A 122 0.85 -12.30 14.70
C ARG A 122 0.65 -12.30 13.19
N SER A 123 1.61 -12.80 12.43
CA SER A 123 1.55 -12.80 10.96
C SER A 123 0.64 -13.93 10.44
N LEU A 124 0.07 -13.73 9.24
CA LEU A 124 -0.69 -14.78 8.56
C LEU A 124 0.12 -16.06 8.37
N GLU A 125 1.42 -15.95 8.09
CA GLU A 125 2.30 -17.10 7.92
C GLU A 125 2.36 -17.97 9.19
N GLU A 126 2.61 -17.36 10.35
CA GLU A 126 2.70 -18.06 11.64
C GLU A 126 1.34 -18.64 12.07
N GLN A 127 0.24 -17.96 11.74
CA GLN A 127 -1.11 -18.45 12.00
C GLN A 127 -1.47 -19.61 11.07
N ALA A 128 -1.12 -19.52 9.79
CA ALA A 128 -1.41 -20.55 8.79
C ALA A 128 -0.80 -21.91 9.15
N GLU A 129 0.37 -21.93 9.80
CA GLU A 129 1.02 -23.15 10.27
C GLU A 129 0.18 -23.93 11.29
N GLN A 130 -0.71 -23.26 12.04
CA GLN A 130 -1.60 -23.91 12.99
C GLN A 130 -2.78 -24.62 12.32
N PHE A 131 -3.12 -24.25 11.09
CA PHE A 131 -4.30 -24.77 10.37
C PHE A 131 -3.95 -25.79 9.29
N LEU A 132 -2.67 -25.96 8.94
CA LEU A 132 -2.27 -26.92 7.92
C LEU A 132 -2.29 -28.35 8.46
N PRO A 133 -2.91 -29.31 7.73
CA PRO A 133 -2.80 -30.73 8.03
C PRO A 133 -1.34 -31.20 8.13
N GLU A 134 -1.07 -32.18 8.97
CA GLU A 134 0.30 -32.64 9.26
C GLU A 134 1.02 -33.16 8.00
N ASP A 135 0.33 -33.93 7.17
CA ASP A 135 0.84 -34.44 5.90
C ASP A 135 1.24 -33.32 4.93
N VAL A 136 0.46 -32.24 4.88
CA VAL A 136 0.77 -31.03 4.11
C VAL A 136 2.00 -30.34 4.67
N GLN A 137 2.15 -30.25 5.99
CA GLN A 137 3.35 -29.67 6.61
C GLN A 137 4.60 -30.49 6.30
N GLN A 138 4.52 -31.82 6.39
CA GLN A 138 5.62 -32.73 6.07
C GLN A 138 6.02 -32.63 4.59
N ALA A 139 5.05 -32.64 3.68
CA ALA A 139 5.32 -32.50 2.24
C ALA A 139 5.95 -31.15 1.89
N ARG A 140 5.56 -30.07 2.58
CA ARG A 140 6.20 -28.75 2.45
C ARG A 140 7.63 -28.75 2.96
N ALA A 141 7.87 -29.30 4.16
CA ALA A 141 9.20 -29.38 4.75
C ALA A 141 10.16 -30.22 3.89
N ALA A 142 9.64 -31.25 3.22
CA ALA A 142 10.37 -32.07 2.26
C ALA A 142 10.56 -31.40 0.88
N GLY A 143 10.02 -30.20 0.66
CA GLY A 143 10.10 -29.48 -0.62
C GLY A 143 9.27 -30.07 -1.76
N ILE A 144 8.32 -30.97 -1.46
CA ILE A 144 7.46 -31.62 -2.45
C ILE A 144 6.39 -30.65 -2.95
N ILE A 145 5.84 -29.85 -2.03
CA ILE A 145 4.82 -28.85 -2.35
C ILE A 145 5.16 -27.49 -1.73
N SER A 146 4.58 -26.44 -2.32
CA SER A 146 4.48 -25.13 -1.69
C SER A 146 3.00 -24.76 -1.56
N VAL A 147 2.63 -24.14 -0.44
CA VAL A 147 1.26 -23.68 -0.19
C VAL A 147 1.23 -22.16 -0.33
N GLY A 148 0.52 -21.70 -1.37
CA GLY A 148 0.31 -20.28 -1.66
C GLY A 148 -0.54 -19.59 -0.60
N SER A 149 -0.59 -18.25 -0.68
CA SER A 149 -1.44 -17.40 0.18
C SER A 149 -1.20 -17.47 1.69
N ARG A 150 -0.09 -18.07 2.16
CA ARG A 150 0.33 -18.01 3.57
C ARG A 150 1.16 -16.77 3.89
N THR A 151 2.06 -16.41 2.99
CA THR A 151 3.09 -15.38 3.23
C THR A 151 2.78 -14.06 2.55
N LEU A 152 1.77 -14.04 1.68
CA LEU A 152 1.40 -12.90 0.85
C LEU A 152 -0.12 -12.88 0.69
N SER A 153 -0.68 -11.70 0.42
CA SER A 153 -2.05 -11.59 -0.10
C SER A 153 -2.16 -12.25 -1.47
N THR A 154 -3.36 -12.73 -1.84
CA THR A 154 -3.58 -13.31 -3.17
C THR A 154 -3.27 -12.32 -4.28
N GLY A 155 -3.81 -11.10 -4.26
CA GLY A 155 -3.53 -10.04 -5.24
C GLY A 155 -3.95 -10.32 -6.70
N HIS A 156 -4.20 -11.58 -7.06
CA HIS A 156 -4.60 -12.06 -8.40
C HIS A 156 -6.05 -11.68 -8.70
N THR A 157 -6.31 -10.40 -8.96
CA THR A 157 -7.63 -9.87 -9.30
C THR A 157 -7.54 -8.70 -10.27
N THR A 158 -8.61 -8.48 -11.02
CA THR A 158 -8.78 -7.29 -11.86
C THR A 158 -9.93 -6.46 -11.29
N PRO A 159 -9.64 -5.34 -10.61
CA PRO A 159 -10.70 -4.43 -10.16
C PRO A 159 -11.52 -3.91 -11.34
N ASP A 160 -12.78 -3.56 -11.07
CA ASP A 160 -13.65 -2.91 -12.04
C ASP A 160 -13.26 -1.42 -12.22
N TYR A 161 -12.18 -1.19 -12.97
CA TYR A 161 -11.72 0.14 -13.32
C TYR A 161 -12.74 0.91 -14.16
N GLY A 162 -13.58 0.21 -14.94
CA GLY A 162 -14.65 0.82 -15.71
C GLY A 162 -15.65 1.52 -14.80
N LYS A 163 -16.13 0.82 -13.77
CA LYS A 163 -17.00 1.40 -12.74
C LYS A 163 -16.29 2.52 -11.96
N LEU A 164 -15.01 2.36 -11.61
CA LEU A 164 -14.26 3.42 -10.94
C LEU A 164 -14.17 4.69 -11.80
N PHE A 165 -13.87 4.58 -13.09
CA PHE A 165 -13.79 5.74 -13.97
C PHE A 165 -15.16 6.38 -14.22
N GLN A 166 -16.23 5.59 -14.28
CA GLN A 166 -17.58 6.15 -14.45
C GLN A 166 -18.07 6.92 -13.21
N LYS A 167 -17.72 6.46 -12.00
CA LYS A 167 -18.31 6.97 -10.75
C LYS A 167 -17.37 7.84 -9.91
N GLY A 168 -16.07 7.61 -10.01
CA GLY A 168 -15.11 8.03 -8.99
C GLY A 168 -15.39 7.39 -7.62
N PHE A 169 -14.47 7.59 -6.66
CA PHE A 169 -14.68 7.08 -5.31
C PHE A 169 -15.84 7.74 -4.58
N TYR A 170 -16.21 8.99 -4.88
CA TYR A 170 -17.42 9.60 -4.31
C TYR A 170 -18.68 8.83 -4.72
N GLY A 171 -18.81 8.45 -5.99
CA GLY A 171 -19.95 7.64 -6.42
C GLY A 171 -19.96 6.23 -5.82
N LEU A 172 -18.80 5.64 -5.51
CA LEU A 172 -18.70 4.36 -4.79
C LEU A 172 -19.03 4.50 -3.30
N ILE A 173 -18.70 5.62 -2.68
CA ILE A 173 -19.10 5.96 -1.31
C ILE A 173 -20.62 6.08 -1.22
N GLU A 174 -21.26 6.76 -2.16
CA GLU A 174 -22.73 6.86 -2.20
C GLU A 174 -23.41 5.51 -2.40
N ASP A 175 -22.85 4.61 -3.23
CA ASP A 175 -23.35 3.24 -3.33
C ASP A 175 -23.31 2.51 -1.98
N CYS A 176 -22.21 2.67 -1.23
CA CYS A 176 -22.05 2.05 0.07
C CYS A 176 -23.04 2.62 1.09
N ARG A 177 -23.21 3.95 1.13
CA ARG A 177 -24.18 4.64 2.01
C ARG A 177 -25.61 4.18 1.75
N ARG A 178 -26.00 4.11 0.48
CA ARG A 178 -27.31 3.61 0.08
C ARG A 178 -27.51 2.16 0.53
N LYS A 179 -26.55 1.28 0.27
CA LYS A 179 -26.61 -0.12 0.73
C LYS A 179 -26.77 -0.23 2.24
N ILE A 180 -26.05 0.57 3.02
CA ILE A 180 -26.20 0.59 4.49
C ILE A 180 -27.63 0.99 4.88
N SER A 181 -28.20 2.02 4.26
CA SER A 181 -29.57 2.47 4.58
C SER A 181 -30.67 1.45 4.22
N GLU A 182 -30.38 0.54 3.31
CA GLU A 182 -31.30 -0.54 2.88
C GLU A 182 -31.21 -1.78 3.76
N VAL A 183 -30.20 -1.88 4.63
CA VAL A 183 -30.04 -3.04 5.52
C VAL A 183 -30.93 -2.91 6.74
N GLY A 184 -31.87 -3.84 6.86
CA GLY A 184 -32.58 -4.08 8.12
C GLY A 184 -31.64 -4.61 9.18
N GLY A 185 -31.81 -4.16 10.42
CA GLY A 185 -31.03 -4.67 11.56
C GLY A 185 -31.54 -6.01 12.11
N GLY A 186 -30.86 -6.51 13.14
CA GLY A 186 -31.35 -7.63 13.97
C GLY A 186 -30.63 -8.96 13.78
N THR A 187 -29.64 -9.07 12.90
CA THR A 187 -28.79 -10.27 12.77
C THR A 187 -27.31 -9.92 12.64
N CYS A 188 -26.44 -10.88 12.94
CA CYS A 188 -24.99 -10.73 12.77
C CYS A 188 -24.61 -10.52 11.31
N GLU A 189 -25.25 -11.25 10.39
CA GLU A 189 -24.98 -11.16 8.94
C GLU A 189 -25.38 -9.78 8.38
N ALA A 190 -26.46 -9.19 8.91
CA ALA A 190 -26.83 -7.82 8.58
C ALA A 190 -25.76 -6.82 9.03
N GLN A 191 -25.22 -7.00 10.25
CA GLN A 191 -24.16 -6.16 10.79
C GLN A 191 -22.85 -6.30 9.99
N GLU A 192 -22.43 -7.52 9.63
CA GLU A 192 -21.22 -7.76 8.82
C GLU A 192 -21.29 -7.05 7.46
N ARG A 193 -22.48 -6.97 6.85
CA ARG A 193 -22.67 -6.21 5.61
C ARG A 193 -22.49 -4.70 5.83
N VAL A 194 -23.04 -4.17 6.92
CA VAL A 194 -22.88 -2.75 7.31
C VAL A 194 -21.41 -2.42 7.56
N ASP A 195 -20.70 -3.29 8.27
CA ASP A 195 -19.27 -3.13 8.56
C ASP A 195 -18.45 -3.15 7.26
N PHE A 196 -18.80 -4.01 6.31
CA PHE A 196 -18.09 -4.11 5.03
C PHE A 196 -18.19 -2.83 4.21
N TRP A 197 -19.39 -2.27 4.09
CA TRP A 197 -19.57 -1.02 3.35
C TRP A 197 -19.00 0.18 4.11
N SER A 198 -19.05 0.17 5.43
CA SER A 198 -18.42 1.20 6.27
C SER A 198 -16.89 1.19 6.10
N ALA A 199 -16.27 0.01 6.11
CA ALA A 199 -14.85 -0.19 5.80
C ALA A 199 -14.51 0.25 4.37
N SER A 200 -15.40 -0.03 3.42
CA SER A 200 -15.26 0.40 2.02
C SER A 200 -15.27 1.93 1.89
N ILE A 201 -16.17 2.62 2.61
CA ILE A 201 -16.24 4.08 2.65
C ILE A 201 -14.93 4.66 3.21
N LEU A 202 -14.44 4.14 4.34
CA LEU A 202 -13.18 4.58 4.96
C LEU A 202 -11.99 4.44 4.00
N SER A 203 -11.92 3.30 3.29
CA SER A 203 -10.87 3.03 2.31
C SER A 203 -10.94 3.99 1.12
N CYS A 204 -12.13 4.22 0.56
CA CYS A 204 -12.34 5.17 -0.54
C CYS A 204 -11.93 6.59 -0.13
N GLN A 205 -12.34 7.03 1.06
CA GLN A 205 -11.99 8.35 1.59
C GLN A 205 -10.48 8.50 1.80
N ALA A 206 -9.79 7.45 2.28
CA ALA A 206 -8.34 7.47 2.43
C ALA A 206 -7.61 7.65 1.10
N VAL A 207 -8.06 6.97 0.03
CA VAL A 207 -7.45 7.12 -1.30
C VAL A 207 -7.68 8.54 -1.86
N ILE A 208 -8.85 9.13 -1.62
CA ILE A 208 -9.13 10.53 -1.99
C ILE A 208 -8.18 11.48 -1.26
N ARG A 209 -8.01 11.31 0.06
CA ARG A 209 -7.06 12.13 0.84
C ARG A 209 -5.63 11.94 0.35
N PHE A 210 -5.23 10.71 0.04
CA PHE A 210 -3.90 10.41 -0.50
C PHE A 210 -3.63 11.13 -1.82
N ALA A 211 -4.59 11.15 -2.75
CA ALA A 211 -4.48 11.96 -3.96
C ALA A 211 -4.41 13.46 -3.65
N GLY A 212 -5.20 13.94 -2.68
CA GLY A 212 -5.11 15.32 -2.18
C GLY A 212 -3.70 15.69 -1.70
N ARG A 213 -3.00 14.78 -1.00
CA ARG A 213 -1.62 15.00 -0.55
C ARG A 213 -0.63 15.17 -1.71
N TYR A 214 -0.84 14.49 -2.84
CA TYR A 214 -0.06 14.74 -4.06
C TYR A 214 -0.39 16.08 -4.70
N ALA A 215 -1.66 16.50 -4.69
CA ALA A 215 -2.02 17.82 -5.19
C ALA A 215 -1.35 18.92 -4.36
N ASP A 216 -1.40 18.83 -3.03
CA ASP A 216 -0.73 19.78 -2.14
C ASP A 216 0.79 19.81 -2.39
N LEU A 217 1.41 18.64 -2.57
CA LEU A 217 2.85 18.56 -2.85
C LEU A 217 3.21 19.16 -4.21
N ALA A 218 2.44 18.87 -5.25
CA ALA A 218 2.65 19.40 -6.59
C ALA A 218 2.51 20.93 -6.63
N GLU A 219 1.51 21.49 -5.93
CA GLU A 219 1.33 22.94 -5.77
C GLU A 219 2.53 23.60 -5.07
N ARG A 220 3.00 23.02 -3.96
CA ARG A 220 4.21 23.51 -3.27
C ARG A 220 5.45 23.46 -4.15
N MET A 221 5.65 22.36 -4.87
CA MET A 221 6.78 22.22 -5.79
C MET A 221 6.69 23.23 -6.94
N ALA A 222 5.50 23.49 -7.48
CA ALA A 222 5.29 24.45 -8.56
C ALA A 222 5.66 25.89 -8.15
N GLN A 223 5.43 26.27 -6.89
CA GLN A 223 5.79 27.59 -6.37
C GLN A 223 7.30 27.83 -6.36
N ALA A 224 8.09 26.78 -6.11
CA ALA A 224 9.55 26.85 -6.05
C ALA A 224 10.23 26.44 -7.37
N GLU A 225 9.47 26.11 -8.42
CA GLU A 225 10.00 25.57 -9.68
C GLU A 225 10.43 26.70 -10.64
N PRO A 226 11.74 26.80 -10.99
CA PRO A 226 12.22 27.82 -11.91
C PRO A 226 11.82 27.56 -13.37
N SER A 227 11.69 26.30 -13.78
CA SER A 227 11.30 25.99 -15.16
C SER A 227 9.80 26.23 -15.37
N GLU A 228 9.43 27.18 -16.22
CA GLU A 228 8.03 27.46 -16.52
C GLU A 228 7.29 26.22 -17.05
N THR A 229 7.95 25.42 -17.90
CA THR A 229 7.41 24.16 -18.42
C THR A 229 7.12 23.19 -17.28
N ARG A 230 8.08 22.95 -16.38
CA ARG A 230 7.88 22.02 -15.27
C ARG A 230 6.85 22.53 -14.27
N ARG A 231 6.80 23.85 -14.04
CA ARG A 231 5.78 24.48 -13.21
C ARG A 231 4.38 24.22 -13.75
N LYS A 232 4.16 24.38 -15.07
CA LYS A 232 2.87 24.07 -15.73
C LYS A 232 2.51 22.59 -15.56
N GLU A 233 3.46 21.68 -15.70
CA GLU A 233 3.22 20.24 -15.47
C GLU A 233 2.80 19.94 -14.03
N LEU A 234 3.48 20.53 -13.03
CA LEU A 234 3.16 20.34 -11.62
C LEU A 234 1.76 20.88 -11.28
N LEU A 235 1.39 22.05 -11.81
CA LEU A 235 0.04 22.59 -11.66
C LEU A 235 -1.01 21.68 -12.33
N GLN A 236 -0.69 21.08 -13.47
CA GLN A 236 -1.58 20.10 -14.11
C GLN A 236 -1.72 18.81 -13.27
N ILE A 237 -0.63 18.32 -12.69
CA ILE A 237 -0.65 17.18 -11.76
C ILE A 237 -1.56 17.51 -10.57
N ALA A 238 -1.41 18.69 -9.98
CA ALA A 238 -2.26 19.14 -8.88
C ALA A 238 -3.73 19.14 -9.28
N ALA A 239 -4.08 19.83 -10.37
CA ALA A 239 -5.45 19.88 -10.87
C ALA A 239 -6.04 18.48 -11.12
N ASN A 240 -5.25 17.56 -11.66
CA ASN A 240 -5.65 16.17 -11.88
C ASN A 240 -5.89 15.45 -10.54
N CYS A 241 -4.96 15.53 -9.60
CA CYS A 241 -5.07 14.88 -8.28
C CYS A 241 -6.18 15.48 -7.39
N ARG A 242 -6.58 16.75 -7.59
CA ARG A 242 -7.77 17.31 -6.95
C ARG A 242 -9.07 16.71 -7.50
N ARG A 243 -9.05 16.27 -8.76
CA ARG A 243 -10.21 15.69 -9.46
C ARG A 243 -10.32 14.19 -9.23
N VAL A 244 -9.29 13.45 -9.63
CA VAL A 244 -9.23 11.99 -9.54
C VAL A 244 -8.43 11.57 -8.31
N PRO A 245 -8.79 10.46 -7.65
CA PRO A 245 -9.82 9.50 -8.02
C PRO A 245 -11.19 9.77 -7.38
N GLY A 246 -11.38 10.89 -6.68
CA GLY A 246 -12.66 11.20 -6.03
C GLY A 246 -13.82 11.31 -7.02
N LEU A 247 -13.60 12.00 -8.13
CA LEU A 247 -14.57 12.19 -9.21
C LEU A 247 -14.09 11.50 -10.51
N PRO A 248 -14.98 11.26 -11.49
CA PRO A 248 -14.62 10.71 -12.80
C PRO A 248 -13.52 11.52 -13.53
N PRO A 249 -12.59 10.88 -14.27
CA PRO A 249 -11.65 11.60 -15.13
C PRO A 249 -12.39 12.38 -16.23
N ARG A 250 -11.74 13.41 -16.79
CA ARG A 250 -12.28 14.25 -17.88
C ARG A 250 -11.38 14.31 -19.11
N SER A 251 -10.22 13.63 -19.03
CA SER A 251 -9.14 13.59 -20.02
C SER A 251 -8.30 12.35 -19.78
#